data_AF-A0A2D8M6U4-F1
#
_entry.id   AF-A0A2D8M6U4-F1
#
_cell.length_a   1.000
_cell.length_b   1.000
_cell.length_c   1.000
_cell.angle_alpha   90.00
_cell.angle_beta   90.00
_cell.angle_gamma   90.00
#
_symmetry.space_group_name_H-M   'P 1'
#
loop_
_entity.id
_entity.type
_entity.pdbx_description
1 polymer ?
#
loop_
_entity_poly.entity_id
_entity_poly.type
_entity_poly.pdbx_seq_one_letter_code
_entity_poly.pdbx_strand_id
1 'polypeptide(L)'
;PTPQDGQDESNDAGEADRRERISQLRKSIWQLDSSKSLRWLFITNDDLDLHCEKARRRLLWQLTSRFDVGRGLTFDENKERLCWDATTPIPSVKHGVRRWPSITLHSPETLEKVAQHPELESYEWPPHLSFGGTE
;
A
#
# COMPACT_ATOMS: atom_id res chain seq x y z
N PRO A 1 -0.51 -4.88 -10.42
CA PRO A 1 -1.75 -4.08 -10.31
C PRO A 1 -1.47 -2.64 -9.86
N THR A 2 -1.93 -1.67 -10.64
CA THR A 2 -2.06 -0.27 -10.19
C THR A 2 -3.38 -0.12 -9.40
N PRO A 3 -3.51 0.92 -8.57
CA PRO A 3 -4.79 1.30 -7.99
C PRO A 3 -5.90 1.49 -9.05
N GLN A 4 -5.56 2.06 -10.21
CA GLN A 4 -6.50 2.40 -11.28
C GLN A 4 -7.01 1.18 -12.03
N ASP A 5 -6.13 0.25 -12.37
CA ASP A 5 -6.45 -0.83 -13.31
C ASP A 5 -6.75 -2.15 -12.59
N GLY A 6 -6.29 -2.30 -11.34
CA GLY A 6 -6.33 -3.58 -10.66
C GLY A 6 -5.55 -4.65 -11.44
N GLN A 7 -5.95 -5.91 -11.26
CA GLN A 7 -5.48 -7.04 -12.06
C GLN A 7 -6.40 -8.25 -11.83
N ASP A 8 -6.92 -8.82 -12.92
CA ASP A 8 -7.72 -10.04 -12.88
C ASP A 8 -6.91 -11.29 -13.25
N GLU A 9 -6.00 -11.18 -14.21
CA GLU A 9 -5.18 -12.30 -14.67
C GLU A 9 -4.09 -12.70 -13.68
N SER A 10 -3.89 -14.01 -13.56
CA SER A 10 -2.85 -14.60 -12.73
C SER A 10 -1.45 -14.26 -13.26
N ASN A 11 -0.59 -13.74 -12.40
CA ASN A 11 0.83 -13.55 -12.66
C ASN A 11 1.65 -14.18 -11.52
N ASP A 12 1.85 -15.50 -11.61
CA ASP A 12 2.56 -16.28 -10.59
C ASP A 12 4.03 -15.87 -10.46
N ALA A 13 4.68 -15.50 -11.57
CA ALA A 13 6.07 -15.04 -11.56
C ALA A 13 6.19 -13.69 -10.82
N GLY A 14 5.32 -12.74 -11.14
CA GLY A 14 5.29 -11.44 -10.46
C GLY A 14 5.01 -11.56 -8.96
N GLU A 15 4.10 -12.44 -8.56
CA GLU A 15 3.84 -12.69 -7.12
C GLU A 15 5.05 -13.35 -6.44
N ALA A 16 5.76 -14.26 -7.11
CA ALA A 16 7.00 -14.84 -6.58
C ALA A 16 8.09 -13.77 -6.38
N ASP A 17 8.30 -12.91 -7.39
CA ASP A 17 9.28 -11.82 -7.34
C ASP A 17 8.94 -10.81 -6.24
N ARG A 18 7.66 -10.45 -6.09
CA ARG A 18 7.18 -9.58 -5.02
C ARG A 18 7.50 -10.18 -3.65
N ARG A 19 7.18 -11.46 -3.44
CA ARG A 19 7.43 -12.16 -2.17
C ARG A 19 8.93 -12.21 -1.83
N GLU A 20 9.77 -12.48 -2.83
CA GLU A 20 11.22 -12.50 -2.63
C GLU A 20 11.76 -11.11 -2.28
N ARG A 21 11.32 -10.07 -3.00
CA ARG A 21 11.70 -8.68 -2.71
C ARG A 21 11.32 -8.26 -1.29
N ILE A 22 10.10 -8.58 -0.85
CA ILE A 22 9.63 -8.28 0.51
C ILE A 22 10.44 -9.06 1.56
N SER A 23 10.73 -10.33 1.30
CA SER A 23 11.57 -11.18 2.16
C SER A 23 12.97 -10.60 2.33
N GLN A 24 13.60 -10.17 1.23
CA GLN A 24 14.92 -9.53 1.24
C GLN A 24 14.90 -8.20 1.99
N LEU A 25 13.96 -7.31 1.67
CA LEU A 25 13.82 -6.00 2.32
C LEU A 25 13.66 -6.14 3.84
N ARG A 26 12.78 -7.04 4.28
CA ARG A 26 12.58 -7.34 5.70
C ARG A 26 13.87 -7.80 6.37
N LYS A 27 14.60 -8.73 5.75
CA LYS A 27 15.89 -9.22 6.28
C LYS A 27 16.89 -8.07 6.41
N SER A 28 17.02 -7.23 5.38
CA SER A 28 17.93 -6.09 5.40
C SER A 28 17.58 -5.09 6.51
N ILE A 29 16.30 -4.73 6.65
CA ILE A 29 15.85 -3.80 7.71
C ILE A 29 16.14 -4.38 9.10
N TRP A 30 15.83 -5.65 9.32
CA TRP A 30 16.08 -6.31 10.60
C TRP A 30 17.56 -6.48 10.94
N GLN A 31 18.44 -6.56 9.95
CA GLN A 31 19.88 -6.57 10.15
C GLN A 31 20.43 -5.18 10.52
N LEU A 32 19.80 -4.10 10.04
CA LEU A 32 20.20 -2.72 10.35
C LEU A 32 19.79 -2.27 11.77
N ASP A 33 18.74 -2.88 12.34
CA ASP A 33 18.28 -2.60 13.71
C ASP A 33 19.24 -3.17 14.77
N SER A 34 20.42 -2.55 14.86
CA SER A 34 21.48 -2.89 15.83
C SER A 34 21.01 -2.85 17.29
N SER A 35 19.99 -2.04 17.59
CA SER A 35 19.37 -1.91 18.92
C SER A 35 18.25 -2.92 19.19
N LYS A 36 17.87 -3.78 18.21
CA LYS A 36 16.74 -4.74 18.31
C LYS A 36 15.44 -4.10 18.81
N SER A 37 15.23 -2.84 18.48
CA SER A 37 14.12 -2.03 18.99
C SER A 37 12.88 -2.10 18.09
N LEU A 38 13.04 -2.51 16.84
CA LEU A 38 11.98 -2.58 15.85
C LEU A 38 11.11 -3.82 16.08
N ARG A 39 10.00 -3.63 16.80
CA ARG A 39 8.99 -4.68 17.01
C ARG A 39 8.00 -4.83 15.86
N TRP A 40 7.67 -3.74 15.17
CA TRP A 40 6.64 -3.71 14.13
C TRP A 40 7.21 -3.08 12.87
N LEU A 41 7.21 -3.82 11.78
CA LEU A 41 7.61 -3.38 10.46
C LEU A 41 6.41 -3.44 9.53
N PHE A 42 5.97 -2.30 9.02
CA PHE A 42 4.91 -2.21 8.01
C PHE A 42 5.55 -1.88 6.66
N ILE A 43 5.22 -2.66 5.63
CA ILE A 43 5.67 -2.44 4.26
C ILE A 43 4.44 -2.19 3.39
N THR A 44 4.42 -1.07 2.68
CA THR A 44 3.35 -0.69 1.75
C THR A 44 3.96 -0.16 0.44
N ASN A 45 3.11 0.11 -0.55
CA ASN A 45 3.53 0.76 -1.80
C ASN A 45 3.85 2.24 -1.57
N ASP A 46 4.50 2.85 -2.56
CA ASP A 46 4.83 4.27 -2.63
C ASP A 46 3.61 5.18 -2.91
N ASP A 47 2.41 4.61 -3.03
CA ASP A 47 1.16 5.33 -3.23
C ASP A 47 0.59 5.97 -1.94
N LEU A 48 1.35 5.91 -0.83
CA LEU A 48 1.07 6.57 0.43
C LEU A 48 2.24 7.43 0.88
N ASP A 49 2.01 8.74 0.94
CA ASP A 49 2.87 9.64 1.70
C ASP A 49 2.66 9.44 3.21
N LEU A 50 3.71 9.04 3.91
CA LEU A 50 3.72 8.81 5.36
C LEU A 50 3.84 10.10 6.18
N HIS A 51 4.22 11.21 5.55
CA HIS A 51 4.43 12.50 6.21
C HIS A 51 3.24 13.46 6.08
N CYS A 52 2.26 13.12 5.23
CA CYS A 52 1.04 13.93 5.10
C CYS A 52 0.16 13.91 6.36
N GLU A 53 -0.67 14.95 6.49
CA GLU A 53 -1.74 14.96 7.47
C GLU A 53 -2.67 13.74 7.26
N LYS A 54 -3.06 13.09 8.36
CA LYS A 54 -3.89 11.87 8.36
C LYS A 54 -3.25 10.64 7.67
N ALA A 55 -1.93 10.61 7.45
CA ALA A 55 -1.21 9.44 6.92
C ALA A 55 -1.54 8.13 7.66
N ARG A 56 -1.64 8.17 9.01
CA ARG A 56 -2.01 7.00 9.83
C ARG A 56 -3.39 6.43 9.49
N ARG A 57 -4.36 7.29 9.14
CA ARG A 57 -5.72 6.86 8.75
C ARG A 57 -5.68 6.13 7.41
N ARG A 58 -4.93 6.65 6.44
CA ARG A 58 -4.75 6.00 5.13
C ARG A 58 -3.96 4.71 5.26
N LEU A 59 -2.90 4.71 6.06
CA LEU A 59 -2.12 3.51 6.36
C LEU A 59 -3.03 2.43 6.94
N LEU A 60 -3.84 2.74 7.95
CA LEU A 60 -4.77 1.77 8.55
C LEU A 60 -5.72 1.15 7.50
N TRP A 61 -6.23 1.97 6.57
CA TRP A 61 -7.06 1.48 5.47
C TRP A 61 -6.28 0.56 4.52
N GLN A 62 -5.06 0.94 4.10
CA GLN A 62 -4.22 0.10 3.25
C GLN A 62 -3.89 -1.23 3.95
N LEU A 63 -3.52 -1.17 5.22
CA LEU A 63 -3.18 -2.33 6.05
C LEU A 63 -4.33 -3.32 6.16
N THR A 64 -5.58 -2.87 6.16
CA THR A 64 -6.74 -3.78 6.33
C THR A 64 -7.37 -4.18 5.00
N SER A 65 -7.25 -3.33 3.96
CA SER A 65 -7.82 -3.62 2.64
C SER A 65 -6.96 -4.56 1.82
N ARG A 66 -5.61 -4.45 1.90
CA ARG A 66 -4.63 -5.25 1.12
C ARG A 66 -4.20 -6.55 1.80
N PHE A 67 -4.74 -6.80 2.99
CA PHE A 67 -4.19 -7.79 3.90
C PHE A 67 -4.88 -9.14 3.86
N ASP A 68 -4.04 -10.16 3.94
CA ASP A 68 -4.39 -11.55 4.19
C ASP A 68 -3.41 -12.06 5.25
N VAL A 69 -3.92 -12.61 6.36
CA VAL A 69 -3.09 -13.05 7.49
C VAL A 69 -2.11 -14.15 7.07
N GLY A 70 -2.54 -15.08 6.22
CA GLY A 70 -1.74 -16.23 5.81
C GLY A 70 -0.57 -15.87 4.89
N ARG A 71 -0.66 -14.73 4.19
CA ARG A 71 0.37 -14.25 3.26
C ARG A 71 1.17 -13.05 3.78
N GLY A 72 0.48 -12.07 4.35
CA GLY A 72 1.03 -10.75 4.62
C GLY A 72 1.67 -10.59 6.00
N LEU A 73 1.56 -11.59 6.87
CA LEU A 73 2.04 -11.51 8.25
C LEU A 73 3.21 -12.47 8.45
N THR A 74 4.37 -11.98 8.86
CA THR A 74 5.52 -12.84 9.17
C THR A 74 6.22 -12.40 10.43
N PHE A 75 6.60 -13.38 11.24
CA PHE A 75 7.39 -13.17 12.44
C PHE A 75 8.88 -13.41 12.16
N ASP A 76 9.73 -12.84 12.99
CA ASP A 76 11.11 -13.33 13.09
C ASP A 76 11.17 -14.68 13.84
N GLU A 77 12.36 -15.27 13.89
CA GLU A 77 12.58 -16.63 14.43
C GLU A 77 12.09 -16.76 15.88
N ASN A 78 12.29 -15.72 16.69
CA ASN A 78 11.91 -15.70 18.11
C ASN A 78 10.47 -15.21 18.35
N LYS A 79 9.75 -14.77 17.30
CA LYS A 79 8.43 -14.13 17.38
C LYS A 79 8.41 -12.84 18.23
N GLU A 80 9.53 -12.14 18.28
CA GLU A 80 9.67 -10.85 18.98
C GLU A 80 9.35 -9.67 18.05
N ARG A 81 9.46 -9.89 16.74
CA ARG A 81 9.24 -8.87 15.71
C ARG A 81 8.20 -9.34 14.70
N LEU A 82 7.33 -8.43 14.32
CA LEU A 82 6.30 -8.61 13.31
C LEU A 82 6.63 -7.80 12.05
N CYS A 83 6.57 -8.45 10.90
CA CYS A 83 6.51 -7.80 9.60
C CYS A 83 5.10 -7.95 9.02
N TRP A 84 4.49 -6.83 8.65
CA TRP A 84 3.21 -6.75 7.97
C TRP A 84 3.44 -6.21 6.55
N ASP A 85 3.31 -7.10 5.58
CA ASP A 85 3.31 -6.80 4.16
C ASP A 85 1.89 -6.44 3.71
N ALA A 86 1.68 -5.14 3.50
CA ALA A 86 0.46 -4.57 2.95
C ALA A 86 0.68 -4.01 1.54
N THR A 87 1.68 -4.54 0.82
CA THR A 87 1.83 -4.21 -0.60
C THR A 87 0.68 -4.78 -1.41
N THR A 88 0.42 -4.14 -2.55
CA THR A 88 -0.63 -4.50 -3.48
C THR A 88 -0.40 -5.94 -3.97
N PRO A 89 -1.31 -6.86 -3.69
CA PRO A 89 -1.09 -8.26 -4.00
C PRO A 89 -1.22 -8.51 -5.50
N ILE A 90 -0.40 -9.40 -6.03
CA ILE A 90 -0.45 -9.79 -7.44
C ILE A 90 -1.26 -11.08 -7.53
N PRO A 91 -2.37 -11.11 -8.31
CA PRO A 91 -3.16 -12.32 -8.51
C PRO A 91 -2.27 -13.49 -8.92
N SER A 92 -2.48 -14.65 -8.29
CA SER A 92 -1.64 -15.83 -8.49
C SER A 92 -2.42 -17.08 -8.10
N VAL A 93 -2.62 -17.98 -9.06
CA VAL A 93 -3.20 -19.30 -8.80
C VAL A 93 -2.25 -20.13 -7.93
N LYS A 94 -0.95 -20.11 -8.25
CA LYS A 94 0.07 -20.89 -7.53
C LYS A 94 0.18 -20.52 -6.05
N HIS A 95 0.00 -19.24 -5.73
CA HIS A 95 0.13 -18.71 -4.38
C HIS A 95 -1.22 -18.41 -3.70
N GLY A 96 -2.34 -18.80 -4.32
CA GLY A 96 -3.68 -18.62 -3.77
C GLY A 96 -4.12 -17.16 -3.64
N VAL A 97 -3.56 -16.28 -4.47
CA VAL A 97 -3.88 -14.84 -4.48
C VAL A 97 -5.01 -14.58 -5.47
N ARG A 98 -6.16 -14.18 -4.93
CA ARG A 98 -7.35 -13.80 -5.71
C ARG A 98 -7.11 -12.58 -6.59
N ARG A 99 -8.04 -12.37 -7.54
CA ARG A 99 -8.15 -11.12 -8.34
C ARG A 99 -8.10 -9.88 -7.44
N TRP A 100 -7.44 -8.84 -7.94
CA TRP A 100 -7.28 -7.59 -7.23
C TRP A 100 -8.05 -6.48 -7.94
N PRO A 101 -9.15 -5.96 -7.37
CA PRO A 101 -9.96 -4.96 -8.05
C PRO A 101 -9.25 -3.61 -8.11
N SER A 102 -9.61 -2.81 -9.11
CA SER A 102 -9.32 -1.38 -9.12
C SER A 102 -9.96 -0.70 -7.91
N ILE A 103 -9.27 0.30 -7.36
CA ILE A 103 -9.82 1.20 -6.37
C ILE A 103 -10.72 2.20 -7.10
N THR A 104 -11.86 2.56 -6.49
CA THR A 104 -12.73 3.60 -7.02
C THR A 104 -12.02 4.95 -6.93
N LEU A 105 -11.41 5.38 -8.03
CA LEU A 105 -10.77 6.68 -8.18
C LEU A 105 -11.63 7.55 -9.10
N HIS A 106 -11.75 8.84 -8.77
CA HIS A 106 -12.40 9.80 -9.66
C HIS A 106 -11.54 10.04 -10.90
N SER A 107 -12.18 10.25 -12.05
CA SER A 107 -11.46 10.60 -13.27
C SER A 107 -10.78 11.98 -13.14
N PRO A 108 -9.66 12.23 -13.84
CA PRO A 108 -9.03 13.55 -13.87
C PRO A 108 -9.99 14.67 -14.24
N GLU A 109 -10.88 14.45 -15.22
CA GLU A 109 -11.92 15.39 -15.62
C GLU A 109 -12.91 15.70 -14.49
N THR A 110 -13.33 14.67 -13.74
CA THR A 110 -14.23 14.87 -12.58
C THR A 110 -13.53 15.68 -11.50
N LEU A 111 -12.28 15.35 -11.22
CA LEU A 111 -11.44 16.05 -10.25
C LEU A 111 -11.28 17.53 -10.65
N GLU A 112 -10.95 17.83 -11.91
CA GLU A 112 -10.82 19.21 -12.40
C GLU A 112 -12.13 20.01 -12.26
N LYS A 113 -13.28 19.42 -12.58
CA LYS A 113 -14.59 20.08 -12.39
C LYS A 113 -14.89 20.38 -10.91
N VAL A 114 -14.54 19.47 -10.01
CA VAL A 114 -14.71 19.67 -8.56
C VAL A 114 -13.79 20.80 -8.08
N ALA A 115 -12.55 20.85 -8.56
CA ALA A 115 -11.59 21.90 -8.21
C ALA A 115 -12.06 23.30 -8.62
N GLN A 116 -12.74 23.42 -9.76
CA GLN A 116 -13.25 24.70 -10.28
C GLN A 116 -14.58 25.13 -9.64
N HIS A 117 -15.16 24.33 -8.74
CA HIS A 117 -16.48 24.61 -8.17
C HIS A 117 -16.40 25.74 -7.11
N PRO A 118 -17.08 26.89 -7.29
CA PRO A 118 -16.90 28.07 -6.42
C PRO A 118 -17.19 27.83 -4.93
N GLU A 119 -18.18 26.98 -4.62
CA GLU A 119 -18.53 26.65 -3.23
C GLU A 119 -17.44 25.86 -2.50
N LEU A 120 -16.50 25.27 -3.23
CA LEU A 120 -15.44 24.41 -2.70
C LEU A 120 -14.09 25.13 -2.58
N GLU A 121 -14.01 26.41 -2.97
CA GLU A 121 -12.77 27.20 -2.95
C GLU A 121 -12.21 27.36 -1.53
N SER A 122 -13.08 27.40 -0.52
CA SER A 122 -12.71 27.49 0.89
C SER A 122 -12.38 26.15 1.56
N TYR A 123 -12.55 25.02 0.87
CA TYR A 123 -12.30 23.70 1.44
C TYR A 123 -10.82 23.31 1.29
N GLU A 124 -10.21 22.95 2.42
CA GLU A 124 -8.89 22.32 2.42
C GLU A 124 -9.01 20.85 2.04
N TRP A 125 -8.57 20.54 0.82
CA TRP A 125 -8.54 19.17 0.33
C TRP A 125 -7.36 18.42 0.93
N PRO A 126 -7.54 17.16 1.39
CA PRO A 126 -6.41 16.38 1.80
C PRO A 126 -5.47 16.14 0.60
N PRO A 127 -4.15 16.00 0.79
CA PRO A 127 -3.14 15.96 -0.30
C PRO A 127 -3.26 14.84 -1.34
N HIS A 128 -4.25 13.96 -1.21
CA HIS A 128 -4.55 12.89 -2.16
C HIS A 128 -5.82 13.14 -2.97
N LEU A 129 -6.53 14.21 -2.63
CA LEU A 129 -7.58 14.83 -3.43
C LEU A 129 -7.10 16.17 -3.99
N SER A 130 -5.83 16.55 -3.75
CA SER A 130 -5.26 17.76 -4.30
C SER A 130 -5.18 17.63 -5.82
N PHE A 131 -5.95 18.49 -6.47
CA PHE A 131 -6.17 18.56 -7.90
C PHE A 131 -4.93 19.08 -8.60
N GLY A 132 -3.96 18.22 -8.91
CA GLY A 132 -2.89 18.52 -9.87
C GLY A 132 -2.24 19.91 -9.74
N GLY A 133 -2.09 20.43 -8.52
CA GLY A 133 -1.32 21.63 -8.26
C GLY A 133 0.15 21.24 -8.27
N THR A 134 0.94 21.86 -9.13
CA THR A 134 2.40 21.71 -9.19
C THR A 134 3.00 21.79 -7.79
N GLU A 135 3.75 20.75 -7.40
CA GLU A 135 4.76 20.85 -6.34
C GLU A 135 5.76 21.97 -6.64
#